data_AF-A0A927TGA6-F1
#
_entry.id   AF-A0A927TGA6-F1
#
_cell.length_a   1.000
_cell.length_b   1.000
_cell.length_c   1.000
_cell.angle_alpha   90.00
_cell.angle_beta   90.00
_cell.angle_gamma   90.00
#
_symmetry.space_group_name_H-M   'P 1'
#
loop_
_entity.id
_entity.type
_entity.pdbx_description
1 polymer ?
#
loop_
_entity_poly.entity_id
_entity_poly.type
_entity_poly.pdbx_seq_one_letter_code
_entity_poly.pdbx_strand_id
1 'polypeptide(L)'
;MDSKLRRTAILSSLAAILVVSLAVFWTNQDTDKRPVVSQTYEEQESVQSEQQLSAGDYWGMFDLKAFEQDDSFFDPERNQVLEAAKDMTNRLSLVVTSVEKDLRIQIVNNEGLLVEGESFFVELDKMQNSDAEGTYKDLDKDGIIYIGDLTAGEYAVTLKSVEGYRVPTGTTRVKVKDKVEYLAIDDISLLIKTEDEVDAKAEDSGVRDALADADATEMTDLKSFSGKTKAGIDVSKWNKDIDWDKVKNAGVEFAIIRAGYRGSVTGSLVQDIYFDTNMKGAAKSGIPVGVYFFTQATNEVEAVEEASAVLRWVQEYEIAYPIFIDTEGAGGNGRADKLDADTRTLVCEAFCRTIENAGYEAGVYASRNWYNNNLHVEKLENYYIWLAEYRSVPLYQGYYRMWQYSSKGRIDGIEGNVDMNIMYE
;
A
#
# COMPACT_ATOMS: atom_id res chain seq x y z
N MET A 1 34.50 -30.35 -1.49
CA MET A 1 35.22 -29.54 -2.49
C MET A 1 36.47 -28.96 -1.86
N ASP A 2 37.62 -29.25 -2.43
CA ASP A 2 38.95 -28.84 -1.97
C ASP A 2 39.07 -27.29 -1.89
N SER A 3 39.63 -26.75 -0.81
CA SER A 3 39.66 -25.29 -0.56
C SER A 3 40.50 -24.55 -1.59
N LYS A 4 41.45 -25.24 -2.23
CA LYS A 4 42.24 -24.74 -3.35
C LYS A 4 41.38 -24.50 -4.59
N LEU A 5 40.45 -25.42 -4.89
CA LEU A 5 39.53 -25.33 -6.02
C LEU A 5 38.54 -24.15 -5.87
N ARG A 6 38.09 -23.86 -4.64
CA ARG A 6 37.24 -22.68 -4.36
C ARG A 6 38.01 -21.37 -4.53
N ARG A 7 39.25 -21.28 -4.07
CA ARG A 7 40.09 -20.08 -4.25
C ARG A 7 40.43 -19.84 -5.73
N THR A 8 40.73 -20.88 -6.49
CA THR A 8 40.97 -20.74 -7.93
C THR A 8 39.71 -20.34 -8.68
N ALA A 9 38.53 -20.86 -8.31
CA ALA A 9 37.26 -20.46 -8.95
C ALA A 9 36.92 -18.97 -8.70
N ILE A 10 37.15 -18.47 -7.49
CA ILE A 10 36.92 -17.06 -7.13
C ILE A 10 37.92 -16.13 -7.83
N LEU A 11 39.19 -16.54 -7.94
CA LEU A 11 40.19 -15.74 -8.68
C LEU A 11 39.89 -15.70 -10.17
N SER A 12 39.41 -16.81 -10.75
CA SER A 12 38.99 -16.85 -12.15
C SER A 12 37.76 -15.99 -12.42
N SER A 13 36.78 -15.95 -11.50
CA SER A 13 35.60 -15.10 -11.67
C SER A 13 35.93 -13.61 -11.53
N LEU A 14 36.80 -13.23 -10.60
CA LEU A 14 37.28 -11.84 -10.47
C LEU A 14 38.08 -11.39 -11.70
N ALA A 15 38.91 -12.27 -12.28
CA ALA A 15 39.64 -11.97 -13.51
C ALA A 15 38.68 -11.77 -14.70
N ALA A 16 37.62 -12.58 -14.81
CA ALA A 16 36.61 -12.43 -15.85
C ALA A 16 35.85 -11.10 -15.74
N ILE A 17 35.47 -10.70 -14.52
CA ILE A 17 34.82 -9.40 -14.27
C ILE A 17 35.73 -8.25 -14.69
N LEU A 18 37.02 -8.30 -14.33
CA LEU A 18 37.98 -7.25 -14.67
C LEU A 18 38.18 -7.10 -16.20
N VAL A 19 38.19 -8.22 -16.93
CA VAL A 19 38.29 -8.22 -18.40
C VAL A 19 37.04 -7.60 -19.03
N VAL A 20 35.84 -7.90 -18.51
CA VAL A 20 34.59 -7.30 -18.99
C VAL A 20 34.56 -5.79 -18.70
N SER A 21 34.97 -5.36 -17.51
CA SER A 21 35.05 -3.93 -17.16
C SER A 21 36.04 -3.17 -18.05
N LEU A 22 37.19 -3.75 -18.36
CA LEU A 22 38.17 -3.17 -19.29
C LEU A 22 37.63 -3.11 -20.72
N ALA A 23 36.91 -4.14 -21.17
CA ALA A 23 36.28 -4.14 -22.49
C ALA A 23 35.22 -3.04 -22.60
N VAL A 24 34.35 -2.88 -21.59
CA VAL A 24 33.34 -1.81 -21.54
C VAL A 24 33.99 -0.42 -21.53
N PHE A 25 35.08 -0.24 -20.77
CA PHE A 25 35.83 1.01 -20.76
C PHE A 25 36.44 1.33 -22.14
N TRP A 26 36.98 0.31 -22.82
CA TRP A 26 37.54 0.47 -24.16
C TRP A 26 36.47 0.77 -25.22
N THR A 27 35.32 0.12 -25.16
CA THR A 27 34.22 0.39 -26.10
C THR A 27 33.56 1.75 -25.88
N ASN A 28 33.62 2.29 -24.66
CA ASN A 28 33.11 3.64 -24.35
C ASN A 28 34.12 4.76 -24.62
N GLN A 29 35.38 4.46 -24.98
CA GLN A 29 36.37 5.50 -25.28
C GLN A 29 36.29 6.08 -26.70
N ASP A 30 35.53 5.47 -27.62
CA ASP A 30 35.55 5.84 -29.06
C ASP A 30 34.28 6.56 -29.58
N THR A 31 33.41 7.05 -28.71
CA THR A 31 32.23 7.87 -29.11
C THR A 31 32.44 9.39 -29.10
N ASP A 32 33.65 9.87 -28.81
CA ASP A 32 33.99 11.31 -28.86
C ASP A 32 34.71 11.71 -30.16
N LYS A 33 33.98 11.66 -31.28
CA LYS A 33 34.40 12.33 -32.53
C LYS A 33 33.23 12.96 -33.27
N ARG A 34 32.86 14.20 -32.87
CA ARG A 34 32.36 15.23 -33.79
C ARG A 34 33.19 16.51 -33.60
N PRO A 35 33.46 17.27 -34.67
CA PRO A 35 34.53 18.27 -34.68
C PRO A 35 34.16 19.52 -33.90
N VAL A 36 35.11 19.96 -33.07
CA VAL A 36 35.14 21.27 -32.40
C VAL A 36 35.56 22.33 -33.42
N VAL A 37 34.71 23.32 -33.66
CA VAL A 37 35.10 24.60 -34.26
C VAL A 37 35.11 25.63 -33.14
N SER A 38 36.29 26.18 -32.87
CA SER A 38 36.55 27.26 -31.93
C SER A 38 36.13 28.61 -32.51
N GLN A 39 35.31 29.37 -31.79
CA GLN A 39 35.38 30.82 -31.81
C GLN A 39 35.38 31.34 -30.36
N THR A 40 36.48 32.01 -30.03
CA THR A 40 36.79 32.76 -28.82
C THR A 40 35.88 33.97 -28.68
N TYR A 41 35.36 34.22 -27.47
CA TYR A 41 35.11 35.56 -26.93
C TYR A 41 35.36 35.56 -25.42
N GLU A 42 36.25 36.44 -24.99
CA GLU A 42 36.59 36.74 -23.59
C GLU A 42 35.54 37.70 -22.97
N GLU A 43 35.07 37.27 -21.79
CA GLU A 43 34.96 38.00 -20.52
C GLU A 43 34.36 39.42 -20.47
N GLN A 44 33.24 39.56 -19.74
CA GLN A 44 32.98 40.74 -18.92
C GLN A 44 32.08 40.40 -17.72
N GLU A 45 32.70 40.24 -16.54
CA GLU A 45 32.05 40.45 -15.24
C GLU A 45 31.76 41.95 -15.07
N SER A 46 30.56 42.30 -14.60
CA SER A 46 30.29 43.65 -14.10
C SER A 46 29.82 43.59 -12.65
N VAL A 47 30.60 44.29 -11.84
CA VAL A 47 30.49 44.49 -10.40
C VAL A 47 29.43 45.57 -10.11
N GLN A 48 28.72 45.39 -9.00
CA GLN A 48 27.82 46.39 -8.41
C GLN A 48 28.49 47.77 -8.26
N SER A 49 27.77 48.83 -8.61
CA SER A 49 28.05 50.17 -8.10
C SER A 49 26.74 50.89 -7.72
N GLU A 50 26.52 51.06 -6.42
CA GLU A 50 25.75 52.21 -5.91
C GLU A 50 26.67 53.43 -5.92
N GLN A 51 26.29 54.52 -6.59
CA GLN A 51 26.26 55.89 -6.02
C GLN A 51 25.93 56.99 -7.05
N GLN A 52 24.85 57.71 -6.73
CA GLN A 52 24.71 59.18 -6.66
C GLN A 52 25.18 60.13 -7.79
N LEU A 53 24.21 61.02 -8.11
CA LEU A 53 24.29 62.47 -8.35
C LEU A 53 24.55 63.01 -9.78
N SER A 54 23.44 63.53 -10.33
CA SER A 54 23.20 64.97 -10.59
C SER A 54 23.87 65.70 -11.77
N ALA A 55 22.95 66.19 -12.62
CA ALA A 55 22.87 67.51 -13.26
C ALA A 55 23.81 67.82 -14.44
N GLY A 56 23.17 68.07 -15.58
CA GLY A 56 23.74 68.87 -16.66
C GLY A 56 23.25 68.42 -18.03
N ASP A 57 22.12 68.99 -18.43
CA ASP A 57 21.73 69.29 -19.81
C ASP A 57 21.62 68.13 -20.82
N TYR A 58 20.38 67.77 -21.16
CA TYR A 58 19.77 68.05 -22.48
C TYR A 58 18.46 67.26 -22.56
N TRP A 59 17.36 67.90 -22.15
CA TRP A 59 16.02 67.50 -22.56
C TRP A 59 15.77 68.01 -23.98
N GLY A 60 15.42 67.10 -24.90
CA GLY A 60 15.17 67.45 -26.29
C GLY A 60 14.56 66.35 -27.15
N MET A 61 13.46 65.74 -26.67
CA MET A 61 12.42 65.07 -27.46
C MET A 61 12.79 63.76 -28.20
N PHE A 62 12.76 62.62 -27.50
CA PHE A 62 12.39 61.35 -28.14
C PHE A 62 10.87 61.28 -28.25
N ASP A 63 10.38 61.00 -29.45
CA ASP A 63 8.97 60.86 -29.77
C ASP A 63 8.38 59.63 -29.06
N LEU A 64 7.65 59.86 -27.97
CA LEU A 64 6.95 58.83 -27.21
C LEU A 64 5.77 58.21 -27.98
N LYS A 65 5.39 58.73 -29.16
CA LYS A 65 4.31 58.14 -29.97
C LYS A 65 4.74 56.95 -30.81
N ALA A 66 6.04 56.72 -30.99
CA ALA A 66 6.54 55.53 -31.67
C ALA A 66 6.48 54.26 -30.79
N PHE A 67 6.40 54.43 -29.46
CA PHE A 67 6.29 53.32 -28.50
C PHE A 67 4.86 52.78 -28.36
N GLU A 68 3.85 53.55 -28.77
CA GLU A 68 2.42 53.23 -28.64
C GLU A 68 1.80 52.63 -29.92
N GLN A 69 2.59 52.38 -30.97
CA GLN A 69 2.10 51.91 -32.28
C GLN A 69 2.66 50.55 -32.72
N ASP A 70 3.39 49.85 -31.86
CA ASP A 70 3.80 48.46 -32.14
C ASP A 70 2.76 47.48 -31.61
N ASP A 71 1.81 47.13 -32.49
CA ASP A 71 0.73 46.16 -32.22
C ASP A 71 1.26 44.73 -31.96
N SER A 72 2.57 44.46 -32.17
CA SER A 72 3.19 43.16 -31.94
C SER A 72 3.89 43.00 -30.59
N PHE A 73 4.04 44.08 -29.82
CA PHE A 73 4.80 44.06 -28.56
C PHE A 73 4.08 43.34 -27.41
N PHE A 74 2.74 43.28 -27.45
CA PHE A 74 1.93 42.57 -26.46
C PHE A 74 1.44 41.21 -26.94
N ASP A 75 1.90 40.72 -28.10
CA ASP A 75 1.54 39.38 -28.52
C ASP A 75 2.33 38.38 -27.65
N PRO A 76 1.67 37.53 -26.86
CA PRO A 76 2.38 36.57 -26.03
C PRO A 76 3.05 35.57 -26.96
N GLU A 77 4.35 35.73 -27.22
CA GLU A 77 5.13 34.68 -27.87
C GLU A 77 4.96 33.40 -27.04
N ARG A 78 4.27 32.42 -27.61
CA ARG A 78 4.09 31.09 -27.04
C ARG A 78 5.47 30.50 -26.79
N ASN A 79 5.89 30.52 -25.53
CA ASN A 79 7.13 29.88 -25.11
C ASN A 79 6.98 28.36 -25.27
N GLN A 80 7.51 27.83 -26.37
CA GLN A 80 7.41 26.40 -26.72
C GLN A 80 7.99 25.49 -25.65
N VAL A 81 8.95 25.97 -24.84
CA VAL A 81 9.54 25.21 -23.73
C VAL A 81 8.58 25.13 -22.54
N LEU A 82 7.83 26.20 -22.26
CA LEU A 82 6.83 26.23 -21.19
C LEU A 82 5.60 25.39 -21.54
N GLU A 83 5.17 25.41 -22.81
CA GLU A 83 4.10 24.55 -23.32
C GLU A 83 4.56 23.08 -23.40
N ALA A 84 5.81 22.80 -23.77
CA ALA A 84 6.39 21.45 -23.72
C ALA A 84 6.52 20.90 -22.29
N ALA A 85 6.80 21.78 -21.31
CA ALA A 85 6.82 21.41 -19.89
C ALA A 85 5.41 21.12 -19.36
N LYS A 86 4.43 21.98 -19.64
CA LYS A 86 3.00 21.69 -19.36
C LYS A 86 2.50 20.43 -20.06
N ASP A 87 3.01 20.14 -21.27
CA ASP A 87 2.72 18.93 -22.05
C ASP A 87 3.15 17.64 -21.35
N MET A 88 4.16 17.72 -20.48
CA MET A 88 4.60 16.58 -19.68
C MET A 88 3.85 16.50 -18.35
N THR A 89 3.53 17.63 -17.70
CA THR A 89 2.89 17.65 -16.37
C THR A 89 1.42 17.25 -16.39
N ASN A 90 0.68 17.51 -17.48
CA ASN A 90 -0.77 17.29 -17.55
C ASN A 90 -1.16 16.01 -18.33
N ARG A 91 -0.23 15.06 -18.46
CA ARG A 91 -0.50 13.80 -19.16
C ARG A 91 -1.12 12.78 -18.21
N LEU A 92 -2.26 12.23 -18.61
CA LEU A 92 -2.97 11.21 -17.85
C LEU A 92 -2.68 9.80 -18.39
N SER A 93 -2.75 8.82 -17.50
CA SER A 93 -2.72 7.40 -17.80
C SER A 93 -3.82 6.68 -17.03
N LEU A 94 -4.23 5.52 -17.53
CA LEU A 94 -5.20 4.66 -16.85
C LEU A 94 -4.49 3.47 -16.23
N VAL A 95 -4.79 3.18 -14.96
CA VAL A 95 -4.50 1.89 -14.34
C VAL A 95 -5.83 1.20 -14.09
N VAL A 96 -6.04 0.05 -14.73
CA VAL A 96 -7.30 -0.68 -14.66
C VAL A 96 -7.04 -2.02 -13.99
N THR A 97 -7.72 -2.27 -12.88
CA THR A 97 -7.70 -3.53 -12.16
C THR A 97 -9.09 -4.17 -12.25
N SER A 98 -9.14 -5.46 -12.57
CA SER A 98 -10.39 -6.23 -12.54
C SER A 98 -10.33 -7.25 -11.43
N VAL A 99 -11.42 -7.32 -10.66
CA VAL A 99 -11.63 -8.35 -9.67
C VAL A 99 -13.07 -8.83 -9.83
N GLU A 100 -13.25 -10.10 -10.18
CA GLU A 100 -14.54 -10.69 -10.54
C GLU A 100 -15.26 -9.94 -11.68
N LYS A 101 -16.45 -9.37 -11.37
CA LYS A 101 -17.35 -8.60 -12.23
C LYS A 101 -17.14 -7.10 -12.11
N ASP A 102 -16.13 -6.70 -11.35
CA ASP A 102 -15.89 -5.30 -11.05
C ASP A 102 -14.60 -4.84 -11.72
N LEU A 103 -14.63 -3.57 -12.14
CA LEU A 103 -13.47 -2.83 -12.62
C LEU A 103 -13.26 -1.62 -11.72
N ARG A 104 -12.00 -1.45 -11.33
CA ARG A 104 -11.52 -0.24 -10.69
C ARG A 104 -10.54 0.45 -11.63
N ILE A 105 -10.81 1.72 -11.90
CA ILE A 105 -10.10 2.50 -12.91
C ILE A 105 -9.51 3.73 -12.24
N GLN A 106 -8.18 3.81 -12.20
CA GLN A 106 -7.46 4.96 -11.65
C GLN A 106 -6.97 5.85 -12.78
N ILE A 107 -7.19 7.15 -12.62
CA ILE A 107 -6.63 8.18 -13.47
C ILE A 107 -5.38 8.73 -12.77
N VAL A 108 -4.22 8.45 -13.34
CA VAL A 108 -2.92 8.83 -12.78
C VAL A 108 -2.17 9.81 -13.68
N ASN A 109 -1.35 10.68 -13.10
CA ASN A 109 -0.48 11.59 -13.82
C ASN A 109 0.77 10.87 -14.38
N ASN A 110 1.70 11.64 -14.94
CA ASN A 110 2.98 11.16 -15.46
C ASN A 110 3.91 10.54 -14.39
N GLU A 111 3.69 10.84 -13.11
CA GLU A 111 4.42 10.31 -11.97
C GLU A 111 3.73 9.07 -11.35
N GLY A 112 2.56 8.68 -11.86
CA GLY A 112 1.76 7.58 -11.34
C GLY A 112 0.88 7.96 -10.13
N LEU A 113 0.80 9.23 -9.76
CA LEU A 113 -0.05 9.72 -8.68
C LEU A 113 -1.49 9.95 -9.17
N LEU A 114 -2.47 9.71 -8.31
CA LEU A 114 -3.88 9.97 -8.60
C LEU A 114 -4.13 11.45 -8.89
N VAL A 115 -4.97 11.72 -9.87
CA VAL A 115 -5.40 13.09 -10.21
C VAL A 115 -6.76 13.34 -9.58
N GLU A 116 -6.77 14.14 -8.51
CA GLU A 116 -7.97 14.48 -7.73
C GLU A 116 -8.50 15.89 -8.07
N GLY A 117 -9.73 16.18 -7.65
CA GLY A 117 -10.37 17.50 -7.77
C GLY A 117 -11.09 17.76 -9.10
N GLU A 118 -10.97 16.85 -10.06
CA GLU A 118 -11.64 16.89 -11.35
C GLU A 118 -12.55 15.68 -11.59
N SER A 119 -13.63 15.85 -12.35
CA SER A 119 -14.51 14.74 -12.71
C SER A 119 -14.08 14.11 -14.03
N PHE A 120 -13.58 12.88 -13.97
CA PHE A 120 -13.23 12.09 -15.14
C PHE A 120 -14.41 11.28 -15.68
N PHE A 121 -14.38 11.00 -16.98
CA PHE A 121 -15.37 10.15 -17.65
C PHE A 121 -14.66 9.04 -18.41
N VAL A 122 -15.12 7.81 -18.23
CA VAL A 122 -14.54 6.64 -18.90
C VAL A 122 -15.63 5.91 -19.67
N GLU A 123 -15.30 5.53 -20.89
CA GLU A 123 -16.13 4.68 -21.75
C GLU A 123 -15.63 3.24 -21.66
N LEU A 124 -16.57 2.32 -21.48
CA LEU A 124 -16.32 0.91 -21.35
C LEU A 124 -16.98 0.16 -22.52
N ASP A 125 -16.19 -0.53 -23.33
CA ASP A 125 -16.66 -1.30 -24.47
C ASP A 125 -16.37 -2.78 -24.27
N LYS A 126 -17.39 -3.64 -24.34
CA LYS A 126 -17.18 -5.10 -24.29
C LYS A 126 -16.73 -5.60 -25.67
N MET A 127 -15.49 -6.08 -25.80
CA MET A 127 -14.86 -6.40 -27.09
C MET A 127 -15.59 -7.48 -27.93
N GLN A 128 -16.55 -8.20 -27.37
CA GLN A 128 -17.36 -9.19 -28.09
C GLN A 128 -18.68 -8.64 -28.65
N ASN A 129 -19.07 -7.41 -28.30
CA ASN A 129 -20.22 -6.68 -28.85
C ASN A 129 -19.75 -5.36 -29.45
N SER A 130 -20.40 -4.90 -30.51
CA SER A 130 -20.07 -3.65 -31.20
C SER A 130 -20.64 -2.38 -30.54
N ASP A 131 -21.34 -2.54 -29.42
CA ASP A 131 -21.99 -1.45 -28.70
C ASP A 131 -21.26 -1.18 -27.37
N ALA A 132 -21.12 0.09 -27.01
CA ALA A 132 -20.53 0.51 -25.74
C ALA A 132 -21.37 -0.04 -24.57
N GLU A 133 -20.71 -0.65 -23.58
CA GLU A 133 -21.37 -1.16 -22.36
C GLU A 133 -21.91 0.03 -21.54
N GLY A 134 -21.14 1.13 -21.48
CA GLY A 134 -21.58 2.35 -20.82
C GLY A 134 -20.52 3.44 -20.74
N THR A 135 -20.95 4.64 -20.32
CA THR A 135 -20.06 5.73 -19.89
C THR A 135 -20.20 5.91 -18.39
N TYR A 136 -19.08 5.88 -17.67
CA TYR A 136 -18.98 5.99 -16.22
C TYR A 136 -18.27 7.28 -15.84
N LYS A 137 -18.61 7.82 -14.66
CA LYS A 137 -18.14 9.12 -14.20
C LYS A 137 -17.57 9.00 -12.79
N ASP A 138 -16.44 9.65 -12.58
CA ASP A 138 -15.90 9.96 -11.25
C ASP A 138 -16.77 11.04 -10.57
N LEU A 139 -17.51 10.64 -9.53
CA LEU A 139 -18.52 11.45 -8.86
C LEU A 139 -17.95 12.23 -7.67
N ASP A 140 -17.02 11.62 -6.94
CA ASP A 140 -16.32 12.13 -5.76
C ASP A 140 -15.02 12.85 -6.07
N LYS A 141 -14.56 12.80 -7.32
CA LYS A 141 -13.38 13.50 -7.85
C LYS A 141 -12.09 13.06 -7.17
N ASP A 142 -12.01 11.79 -6.81
CA ASP A 142 -10.83 11.17 -6.20
C ASP A 142 -9.90 10.55 -7.25
N GLY A 143 -10.24 10.66 -8.55
CA GLY A 143 -9.47 10.08 -9.63
C GLY A 143 -9.68 8.56 -9.78
N ILE A 144 -10.69 7.99 -9.13
CA ILE A 144 -11.01 6.56 -9.15
C ILE A 144 -12.45 6.36 -9.63
N ILE A 145 -12.66 5.39 -10.53
CA ILE A 145 -13.98 4.98 -11.00
C ILE A 145 -14.17 3.50 -10.73
N TYR A 146 -15.21 3.17 -9.97
CA TYR A 146 -15.66 1.80 -9.72
C TYR A 146 -16.83 1.45 -10.65
N ILE A 147 -16.71 0.33 -11.35
CA ILE A 147 -17.75 -0.20 -12.24
C ILE A 147 -18.03 -1.63 -11.80
N GLY A 148 -19.24 -1.91 -11.30
CA GLY A 148 -19.62 -3.24 -10.84
C GLY A 148 -20.58 -3.98 -11.79
N ASP A 149 -20.87 -5.23 -11.42
CA ASP A 149 -21.89 -6.09 -12.06
C ASP A 149 -21.65 -6.40 -13.56
N LEU A 150 -20.39 -6.33 -14.02
CA LEU A 150 -20.04 -6.63 -15.40
C LEU A 150 -20.09 -8.14 -15.68
N THR A 151 -20.56 -8.49 -16.87
CA THR A 151 -20.52 -9.89 -17.34
C THR A 151 -19.09 -10.28 -17.72
N ALA A 152 -18.67 -11.54 -17.55
CA ALA A 152 -17.32 -11.92 -17.99
C ALA A 152 -17.07 -11.65 -19.47
N GLY A 153 -15.83 -11.26 -19.77
CA GLY A 153 -15.41 -10.90 -21.11
C GLY A 153 -14.16 -10.02 -21.13
N GLU A 154 -13.69 -9.71 -22.33
CA GLU A 154 -12.67 -8.69 -22.52
C GLU A 154 -13.33 -7.34 -22.74
N TYR A 155 -12.84 -6.33 -22.02
CA TYR A 155 -13.31 -4.96 -22.09
C TYR A 155 -12.18 -4.03 -22.52
N ALA A 156 -12.55 -2.99 -23.25
CA ALA A 156 -11.70 -1.88 -23.60
C ALA A 156 -12.17 -0.65 -22.82
N VAL A 157 -11.23 -0.04 -22.10
CA VAL A 157 -11.46 1.14 -21.27
C VAL A 157 -10.84 2.35 -21.95
N THR A 158 -11.63 3.41 -22.15
CA THR A 158 -11.21 4.64 -22.83
C THR A 158 -11.51 5.87 -21.97
N LEU A 159 -10.50 6.67 -21.65
CA LEU A 159 -10.69 7.94 -20.95
C LEU A 159 -11.17 9.02 -21.92
N LYS A 160 -12.32 9.65 -21.63
CA LYS A 160 -12.82 10.78 -22.44
C LYS A 160 -11.97 12.02 -22.21
N SER A 161 -11.86 12.88 -23.22
CA SER A 161 -11.08 14.11 -23.15
C SER A 161 -11.55 15.02 -22.01
N VAL A 162 -10.60 15.54 -21.23
CA VAL A 162 -10.84 16.51 -20.17
C VAL A 162 -10.06 17.78 -20.47
N GLU A 163 -10.68 18.94 -20.24
CA GLU A 163 -10.04 20.24 -20.47
C GLU A 163 -8.80 20.41 -19.58
N GLY A 164 -7.70 20.91 -20.15
CA GLY A 164 -6.44 21.09 -19.42
C GLY A 164 -5.57 19.82 -19.31
N TYR A 165 -6.06 18.65 -19.71
CA TYR A 165 -5.32 17.38 -19.65
C TYR A 165 -5.10 16.74 -21.01
N ARG A 166 -3.96 16.05 -21.17
CA ARG A 166 -3.71 15.14 -22.29
C ARG A 166 -4.08 13.72 -21.89
N VAL A 167 -5.21 13.25 -22.39
CA VAL A 167 -5.69 11.87 -22.20
C VAL A 167 -4.99 10.90 -23.16
N PRO A 168 -4.82 9.62 -22.78
CA PRO A 168 -4.27 8.60 -23.66
C PRO A 168 -5.22 8.36 -24.85
N THR A 169 -4.66 8.31 -26.06
CA THR A 169 -5.43 8.06 -27.30
C THR A 169 -5.70 6.57 -27.56
N GLY A 170 -5.14 5.68 -26.75
CA GLY A 170 -5.33 4.23 -26.85
C GLY A 170 -6.33 3.70 -25.82
N THR A 171 -6.89 2.52 -26.11
CA THR A 171 -7.76 1.81 -25.17
C THR A 171 -6.95 0.88 -24.28
N THR A 172 -7.31 0.82 -22.99
CA THR A 172 -6.71 -0.12 -22.03
C THR A 172 -7.55 -1.39 -22.01
N ARG A 173 -6.95 -2.55 -22.28
CA ARG A 173 -7.67 -3.83 -22.31
C ARG A 173 -7.62 -4.50 -20.95
N VAL A 174 -8.76 -4.99 -20.50
CA VAL A 174 -8.89 -5.71 -19.24
C VAL A 174 -9.82 -6.92 -19.42
N LYS A 175 -9.56 -8.01 -18.70
CA LYS A 175 -10.39 -9.20 -18.74
C LYS A 175 -11.15 -9.35 -17.42
N VAL A 176 -12.48 -9.27 -17.51
CA VAL A 176 -13.42 -9.50 -16.40
C VAL A 176 -13.80 -10.98 -16.39
N LYS A 177 -13.85 -11.59 -15.20
CA LYS A 177 -14.06 -13.04 -15.02
C LYS A 177 -15.33 -13.30 -14.18
N ASP A 178 -16.04 -14.39 -14.46
CA ASP A 178 -17.32 -14.71 -13.80
C ASP A 178 -17.18 -15.12 -12.32
N LYS A 179 -15.95 -15.32 -11.84
CA LYS A 179 -15.64 -15.74 -10.47
C LYS A 179 -14.44 -14.96 -9.95
N VAL A 180 -14.47 -14.64 -8.65
CA VAL A 180 -13.33 -14.05 -7.95
C VAL A 180 -12.16 -15.03 -8.04
N GLU A 181 -11.04 -14.59 -8.60
CA GLU A 181 -9.77 -15.28 -8.43
C GLU A 181 -9.15 -14.79 -7.14
N TYR A 182 -9.00 -15.67 -6.17
CA TYR A 182 -8.31 -15.41 -4.92
C TYR A 182 -6.79 -15.46 -5.14
N LEU A 183 -6.30 -14.60 -6.04
CA LEU A 183 -4.89 -14.46 -6.37
C LEU A 183 -4.45 -13.05 -6.01
N ALA A 184 -3.21 -12.94 -5.53
CA ALA A 184 -2.63 -11.64 -5.21
C ALA A 184 -2.59 -10.74 -6.46
N ILE A 185 -2.90 -9.47 -6.27
CA ILE A 185 -2.76 -8.44 -7.29
C ILE A 185 -1.29 -8.03 -7.35
N ASP A 186 -0.65 -8.23 -8.51
CA ASP A 186 0.79 -8.01 -8.70
C ASP A 186 1.23 -6.58 -8.39
N ASP A 187 0.42 -5.57 -8.73
CA ASP A 187 0.72 -4.16 -8.44
C ASP A 187 -0.42 -3.48 -7.65
N ILE A 188 -0.40 -3.69 -6.34
CA ILE A 188 -1.30 -3.07 -5.36
C ILE A 188 -0.77 -1.70 -4.86
N SER A 189 0.41 -1.28 -5.32
CA SER A 189 1.17 -0.16 -4.72
C SER A 189 0.39 1.17 -4.79
N LEU A 190 -0.43 1.35 -5.82
CA LEU A 190 -1.25 2.55 -6.02
C LEU A 190 -2.52 2.59 -5.15
N LEU A 191 -2.87 1.48 -4.47
CA LEU A 191 -3.98 1.44 -3.51
C LEU A 191 -3.51 1.74 -2.08
N ILE A 192 -2.23 1.50 -1.82
CA ILE A 192 -1.65 1.66 -0.50
C ILE A 192 -1.44 3.16 -0.24
N LYS A 193 -1.91 3.61 0.90
CA LYS A 193 -1.74 4.94 1.46
C LYS A 193 -0.89 4.86 2.73
N THR A 194 -0.30 5.99 3.08
CA THR A 194 0.37 6.22 4.37
C THR A 194 -0.59 6.89 5.35
N GLU A 195 -0.31 6.81 6.65
CA GLU A 195 -1.13 7.51 7.66
C GLU A 195 -1.14 9.04 7.49
N ASP A 196 -0.13 9.62 6.84
CA ASP A 196 -0.07 11.06 6.54
C ASP A 196 -0.98 11.47 5.35
N GLU A 197 -1.43 10.50 4.55
CA GLU A 197 -2.33 10.72 3.41
C GLU A 197 -3.82 10.56 3.77
N VAL A 198 -4.13 10.17 5.02
CA VAL A 198 -5.50 9.90 5.47
C VAL A 198 -5.78 10.55 6.83
N ASP A 199 -7.06 10.70 7.20
CA ASP A 199 -7.42 11.00 8.59
C ASP A 199 -7.33 9.71 9.42
N ALA A 200 -6.11 9.36 9.86
CA ALA A 200 -5.86 8.11 10.59
C ALA A 200 -6.76 7.93 11.82
N LYS A 201 -7.21 9.02 12.47
CA LYS A 201 -8.10 8.94 13.63
C LYS A 201 -9.52 8.53 13.25
N ALA A 202 -9.99 8.96 12.09
CA ALA A 202 -11.29 8.57 11.56
C ALA A 202 -11.25 7.18 10.91
N GLU A 203 -10.11 6.82 10.30
CA GLU A 203 -9.96 5.59 9.51
C GLU A 203 -9.56 4.36 10.34
N ASP A 204 -8.72 4.51 11.37
CA ASP A 204 -8.29 3.42 12.26
C ASP A 204 -9.17 3.40 13.52
N SER A 205 -10.43 2.98 13.35
CA SER A 205 -11.47 3.08 14.39
C SER A 205 -11.87 1.73 15.02
N GLY A 206 -11.01 0.71 14.93
CA GLY A 206 -11.26 -0.60 15.51
C GLY A 206 -11.58 -0.57 17.01
N VAL A 207 -12.56 -1.36 17.44
CA VAL A 207 -12.95 -1.48 18.85
C VAL A 207 -12.65 -2.87 19.40
N ARG A 208 -12.17 -2.91 20.65
CA ARG A 208 -11.83 -4.15 21.37
C ARG A 208 -13.09 -4.81 21.93
N ASP A 209 -13.92 -5.38 21.07
CA ASP A 209 -15.22 -5.96 21.44
C ASP A 209 -15.11 -7.09 22.47
N ALA A 210 -13.98 -7.81 22.48
CA ALA A 210 -13.70 -8.84 23.48
C ALA A 210 -13.69 -8.31 24.94
N LEU A 211 -13.48 -7.00 25.16
CA LEU A 211 -13.59 -6.40 26.50
C LEU A 211 -15.02 -6.43 27.05
N ALA A 212 -16.04 -6.41 26.19
CA ALA A 212 -17.44 -6.46 26.62
C ALA A 212 -17.81 -7.83 27.20
N ASP A 213 -17.15 -8.89 26.72
CA ASP A 213 -17.36 -10.28 27.15
C ASP A 213 -16.37 -10.73 28.25
N ALA A 214 -15.47 -9.85 28.69
CA ALA A 214 -14.48 -10.16 29.71
C ALA A 214 -15.12 -10.35 31.09
N ASP A 215 -14.61 -11.32 31.88
CA ASP A 215 -15.13 -11.61 33.23
C ASP A 215 -14.22 -11.14 34.37
N ALA A 216 -13.22 -10.31 34.04
CA ALA A 216 -12.17 -9.85 34.95
C ALA A 216 -11.29 -10.95 35.55
N THR A 217 -11.33 -12.18 35.03
CA THR A 217 -10.43 -13.28 35.43
C THR A 217 -9.26 -13.46 34.47
N GLU A 218 -9.13 -12.58 33.47
CA GLU A 218 -8.01 -12.60 32.51
C GLU A 218 -6.66 -12.58 33.23
N MET A 219 -5.71 -13.33 32.68
CA MET A 219 -4.36 -13.40 33.21
C MET A 219 -3.51 -12.31 32.58
N THR A 220 -2.81 -11.50 33.37
CA THR A 220 -1.97 -10.40 32.85
C THR A 220 -0.50 -10.77 32.69
N ASP A 221 -0.08 -11.91 33.23
CA ASP A 221 1.28 -12.41 33.09
C ASP A 221 1.42 -13.30 31.85
N LEU A 222 2.63 -13.39 31.30
CA LEU A 222 2.94 -14.35 30.25
C LEU A 222 2.74 -15.78 30.76
N LYS A 223 1.95 -16.57 30.03
CA LYS A 223 1.65 -17.95 30.38
C LYS A 223 2.33 -18.91 29.42
N SER A 224 3.30 -19.66 29.94
CA SER A 224 3.72 -20.91 29.35
C SER A 224 2.94 -22.03 30.03
N PHE A 225 1.99 -22.64 29.30
CA PHE A 225 1.33 -23.84 29.79
C PHE A 225 2.27 -25.04 29.59
N SER A 226 2.34 -25.96 30.56
CA SER A 226 3.19 -27.15 30.43
C SER A 226 2.68 -28.04 29.30
N GLY A 227 3.35 -28.05 28.14
CA GLY A 227 2.93 -28.80 26.96
C GLY A 227 3.38 -28.16 25.64
N LYS A 228 2.76 -28.60 24.54
CA LYS A 228 2.93 -28.08 23.17
C LYS A 228 2.21 -26.74 22.96
N THR A 229 2.54 -25.75 23.80
CA THR A 229 1.98 -24.40 23.67
C THR A 229 3.10 -23.39 23.66
N LYS A 230 2.94 -22.35 22.86
CA LYS A 230 3.88 -21.22 22.82
C LYS A 230 3.19 -19.96 23.31
N ALA A 231 3.90 -19.17 24.11
CA ALA A 231 3.43 -17.89 24.59
C ALA A 231 3.89 -16.77 23.65
N GLY A 232 2.98 -15.89 23.25
CA GLY A 232 3.27 -14.80 22.32
C GLY A 232 2.53 -13.53 22.65
N ILE A 233 2.81 -12.50 21.86
CA ILE A 233 2.17 -11.20 21.93
C ILE A 233 1.66 -10.79 20.55
N ASP A 234 0.70 -9.88 20.51
CA ASP A 234 0.38 -9.15 19.29
C ASP A 234 0.61 -7.64 19.51
N VAL A 235 1.16 -6.98 18.48
CA VAL A 235 1.65 -5.60 18.58
C VAL A 235 1.35 -4.79 17.32
N SER A 236 1.25 -3.48 17.48
CA SER A 236 0.93 -2.50 16.44
C SER A 236 1.55 -1.13 16.77
N LYS A 237 1.19 -0.09 16.01
CA LYS A 237 1.55 1.30 16.36
C LYS A 237 1.14 1.73 17.76
N TRP A 238 0.12 1.09 18.35
CA TRP A 238 -0.36 1.43 19.68
C TRP A 238 0.66 1.09 20.78
N ASN A 239 1.59 0.17 20.51
CA ASN A 239 2.66 -0.24 21.42
C ASN A 239 3.94 0.61 21.24
N LYS A 240 4.02 1.40 20.16
CA LYS A 240 5.14 2.31 19.85
C LYS A 240 6.49 1.60 19.80
N ASP A 241 7.53 2.20 20.37
CA ASP A 241 8.88 1.66 20.44
C ASP A 241 8.96 0.44 21.37
N ILE A 242 9.51 -0.66 20.86
CA ILE A 242 9.64 -1.93 21.59
C ILE A 242 11.11 -2.33 21.71
N ASP A 243 11.55 -2.62 22.94
CA ASP A 243 12.85 -3.25 23.22
C ASP A 243 12.72 -4.77 23.07
N TRP A 244 12.92 -5.25 21.85
CA TRP A 244 12.73 -6.66 21.49
C TRP A 244 13.70 -7.63 22.18
N ASP A 245 14.89 -7.16 22.58
CA ASP A 245 15.83 -7.98 23.35
C ASP A 245 15.26 -8.27 24.75
N LYS A 246 14.65 -7.27 25.40
CA LYS A 246 13.93 -7.46 26.67
C LYS A 246 12.69 -8.32 26.51
N VAL A 247 11.92 -8.12 25.44
CA VAL A 247 10.75 -8.96 25.12
C VAL A 247 11.14 -10.43 24.99
N LYS A 248 12.25 -10.72 24.27
CA LYS A 248 12.78 -12.08 24.17
C LYS A 248 13.18 -12.64 25.54
N ASN A 249 13.87 -11.85 26.35
CA ASN A 249 14.30 -12.23 27.70
C ASN A 249 13.13 -12.42 28.67
N ALA A 250 12.00 -11.75 28.45
CA ALA A 250 10.76 -11.94 29.20
C ALA A 250 10.06 -13.27 28.87
N GLY A 251 10.54 -14.02 27.87
CA GLY A 251 10.05 -15.35 27.51
C GLY A 251 9.05 -15.38 26.37
N VAL A 252 8.88 -14.28 25.62
CA VAL A 252 8.02 -14.26 24.43
C VAL A 252 8.60 -15.14 23.34
N GLU A 253 7.79 -16.08 22.84
CA GLU A 253 8.21 -17.11 21.88
C GLU A 253 7.82 -16.78 20.44
N PHE A 254 6.80 -15.94 20.23
CA PHE A 254 6.39 -15.41 18.92
C PHE A 254 5.70 -14.06 19.04
N ALA A 255 5.59 -13.34 17.92
CA ALA A 255 4.80 -12.12 17.84
C ALA A 255 3.91 -12.09 16.58
N ILE A 256 2.68 -11.59 16.70
CA ILE A 256 1.79 -11.28 15.58
C ILE A 256 1.76 -9.77 15.39
N ILE A 257 2.29 -9.27 14.28
CA ILE A 257 2.53 -7.84 14.07
C ILE A 257 1.48 -7.25 13.14
N ARG A 258 0.87 -6.11 13.48
CA ARG A 258 -0.09 -5.44 12.60
C ARG A 258 0.60 -5.00 11.32
N ALA A 259 0.17 -5.56 10.19
CA ALA A 259 0.64 -5.15 8.87
C ALA A 259 0.03 -3.81 8.46
N GLY A 260 -1.27 -3.65 8.71
CA GLY A 260 -2.01 -2.47 8.33
C GLY A 260 -3.48 -2.61 8.63
N TYR A 261 -4.26 -1.73 8.03
CA TYR A 261 -5.72 -1.70 8.16
C TYR A 261 -6.37 -1.19 6.88
N ARG A 262 -7.64 -1.56 6.69
CA ARG A 262 -8.52 -0.88 5.75
C ARG A 262 -9.33 0.17 6.50
N GLY A 263 -9.33 1.38 5.96
CA GLY A 263 -9.97 2.53 6.57
C GLY A 263 -11.48 2.37 6.75
N SER A 264 -11.98 2.71 7.95
CA SER A 264 -13.39 2.65 8.31
C SER A 264 -14.28 3.68 7.62
N VAL A 265 -13.73 4.70 6.95
CA VAL A 265 -14.50 5.75 6.28
C VAL A 265 -14.32 5.72 4.77
N THR A 266 -13.09 5.79 4.27
CA THR A 266 -12.81 5.80 2.83
C THR A 266 -12.55 4.41 2.27
N GLY A 267 -12.14 3.46 3.09
CA GLY A 267 -11.66 2.16 2.63
C GLY A 267 -10.22 2.14 2.14
N SER A 268 -9.45 3.18 2.43
CA SER A 268 -8.03 3.25 2.09
C SER A 268 -7.26 2.07 2.71
N LEU A 269 -6.33 1.48 1.96
CA LEU A 269 -5.40 0.48 2.49
C LEU A 269 -4.22 1.20 3.09
N VAL A 270 -4.01 1.07 4.40
CA VAL A 270 -2.98 1.83 5.11
C VAL A 270 -2.04 0.88 5.83
N GLN A 271 -0.73 1.06 5.63
CA GLN A 271 0.29 0.30 6.36
C GLN A 271 0.40 0.82 7.79
N ASP A 272 0.59 -0.07 8.76
CA ASP A 272 0.91 0.34 10.13
C ASP A 272 2.30 0.99 10.18
N ILE A 273 2.38 2.21 10.72
CA ILE A 273 3.62 3.00 10.75
C ILE A 273 4.77 2.36 11.56
N TYR A 274 4.48 1.39 12.44
CA TYR A 274 5.48 0.62 13.18
C TYR A 274 5.73 -0.76 12.58
N PHE A 275 5.06 -1.17 11.50
CA PHE A 275 5.19 -2.50 10.90
C PHE A 275 6.65 -2.88 10.64
N ASP A 276 7.36 -2.09 9.83
CA ASP A 276 8.75 -2.38 9.46
C ASP A 276 9.69 -2.38 10.67
N THR A 277 9.48 -1.44 11.60
CA THR A 277 10.28 -1.34 12.83
C THR A 277 10.10 -2.59 13.68
N ASN A 278 8.87 -3.05 13.84
CA ASN A 278 8.52 -4.24 14.62
C ASN A 278 9.01 -5.53 13.95
N MET A 279 8.81 -5.68 12.64
CA MET A 279 9.29 -6.84 11.88
C MET A 279 10.81 -6.98 11.98
N LYS A 280 11.54 -5.89 11.77
CA LYS A 280 13.02 -5.87 11.88
C LYS A 280 13.49 -6.13 13.32
N GLY A 281 12.82 -5.53 14.30
CA GLY A 281 13.17 -5.69 15.72
C GLY A 281 12.98 -7.11 16.23
N ALA A 282 11.84 -7.73 15.90
CA ALA A 282 11.53 -9.12 16.24
C ALA A 282 12.51 -10.09 15.56
N ALA A 283 12.73 -9.94 14.25
CA ALA A 283 13.66 -10.76 13.48
C ALA A 283 15.09 -10.69 14.05
N LYS A 284 15.58 -9.48 14.37
CA LYS A 284 16.90 -9.29 14.98
C LYS A 284 17.06 -10.01 16.32
N SER A 285 15.96 -10.09 17.09
CA SER A 285 15.94 -10.72 18.42
C SER A 285 15.62 -12.23 18.36
N GLY A 286 15.49 -12.79 17.14
CA GLY A 286 15.16 -14.20 16.93
C GLY A 286 13.76 -14.57 17.46
N ILE A 287 12.81 -13.64 17.36
CA ILE A 287 11.39 -13.90 17.64
C ILE A 287 10.71 -14.18 16.29
N PRO A 288 10.20 -15.39 16.06
CA PRO A 288 9.43 -15.71 14.86
C PRO A 288 8.13 -14.88 14.83
N VAL A 289 7.73 -14.47 13.64
CA VAL A 289 6.62 -13.54 13.44
C VAL A 289 5.52 -14.10 12.54
N GLY A 290 4.30 -13.71 12.84
CA GLY A 290 3.16 -13.69 11.92
C GLY A 290 2.64 -12.26 11.82
N VAL A 291 1.60 -12.04 11.04
CA VAL A 291 1.04 -10.69 10.88
C VAL A 291 -0.48 -10.70 10.90
N TYR A 292 -1.08 -9.56 11.16
CA TYR A 292 -2.52 -9.39 11.03
C TYR A 292 -2.89 -8.10 10.30
N PHE A 293 -4.08 -8.07 9.72
CA PHE A 293 -4.63 -6.93 9.01
C PHE A 293 -6.05 -6.65 9.48
N PHE A 294 -6.29 -5.44 10.01
CA PHE A 294 -7.62 -5.03 10.46
C PHE A 294 -8.50 -4.71 9.26
N THR A 295 -9.56 -5.50 9.07
CA THR A 295 -10.42 -5.38 7.88
C THR A 295 -11.58 -4.42 8.10
N GLN A 296 -11.88 -3.67 7.05
CA GLN A 296 -13.14 -2.97 6.85
C GLN A 296 -13.66 -3.25 5.43
N ALA A 297 -13.29 -4.40 4.86
CA ALA A 297 -13.76 -4.84 3.57
C ALA A 297 -15.26 -5.15 3.62
N THR A 298 -15.96 -4.77 2.56
CA THR A 298 -17.40 -4.91 2.39
C THR A 298 -17.79 -6.00 1.41
N ASN A 299 -16.82 -6.56 0.68
CA ASN A 299 -16.99 -7.62 -0.30
C ASN A 299 -15.68 -8.39 -0.52
N GLU A 300 -15.74 -9.49 -1.28
CA GLU A 300 -14.59 -10.34 -1.58
C GLU A 300 -13.47 -9.60 -2.37
N VAL A 301 -13.83 -8.60 -3.18
CA VAL A 301 -12.87 -7.80 -3.95
C VAL A 301 -11.94 -7.02 -3.03
N GLU A 302 -12.51 -6.26 -2.10
CA GLU A 302 -11.75 -5.51 -1.11
C GLU A 302 -10.89 -6.45 -0.24
N ALA A 303 -11.38 -7.67 0.07
CA ALA A 303 -10.61 -8.67 0.81
C ALA A 303 -9.37 -9.18 0.04
N VAL A 304 -9.48 -9.35 -1.28
CA VAL A 304 -8.34 -9.70 -2.15
C VAL A 304 -7.32 -8.56 -2.19
N GLU A 305 -7.77 -7.31 -2.26
CA GLU A 305 -6.88 -6.15 -2.20
C GLU A 305 -6.15 -6.05 -0.85
N GLU A 306 -6.85 -6.31 0.27
CA GLU A 306 -6.25 -6.36 1.62
C GLU A 306 -5.16 -7.44 1.69
N ALA A 307 -5.48 -8.66 1.26
CA ALA A 307 -4.51 -9.75 1.21
C ALA A 307 -3.31 -9.43 0.32
N SER A 308 -3.54 -8.78 -0.82
CA SER A 308 -2.48 -8.35 -1.75
C SER A 308 -1.55 -7.32 -1.12
N ALA A 309 -2.10 -6.34 -0.38
CA ALA A 309 -1.30 -5.36 0.36
C ALA A 309 -0.45 -6.02 1.45
N VAL A 310 -1.02 -6.96 2.20
CA VAL A 310 -0.25 -7.73 3.19
C VAL A 310 0.89 -8.50 2.53
N LEU A 311 0.61 -9.25 1.46
CA LEU A 311 1.61 -10.01 0.72
C LEU A 311 2.75 -9.12 0.19
N ARG A 312 2.42 -7.92 -0.30
CA ARG A 312 3.38 -6.90 -0.73
C ARG A 312 4.32 -6.46 0.40
N TRP A 313 3.82 -6.30 1.62
CA TRP A 313 4.62 -5.85 2.77
C TRP A 313 5.43 -6.96 3.41
N VAL A 314 4.92 -8.20 3.44
CA VAL A 314 5.62 -9.33 4.07
C VAL A 314 6.70 -9.97 3.20
N GLN A 315 6.73 -9.70 1.89
CA GLN A 315 7.62 -10.37 0.93
C GLN A 315 9.13 -10.30 1.29
N GLU A 316 9.54 -9.30 2.07
CA GLU A 316 10.94 -9.10 2.48
C GLU A 316 11.29 -9.82 3.80
N TYR A 317 10.32 -10.47 4.43
CA TYR A 317 10.42 -11.03 5.77
C TYR A 317 10.13 -12.53 5.78
N GLU A 318 10.74 -13.23 6.75
CA GLU A 318 10.40 -14.62 7.04
C GLU A 318 9.15 -14.66 7.92
N ILE A 319 8.06 -15.19 7.37
CA ILE A 319 6.79 -15.36 8.07
C ILE A 319 6.69 -16.80 8.58
N ALA A 320 6.80 -16.96 9.89
CA ALA A 320 6.83 -18.24 10.59
C ALA A 320 5.51 -18.60 11.28
N TYR A 321 4.58 -17.64 11.36
CA TYR A 321 3.23 -17.79 11.90
C TYR A 321 2.21 -17.28 10.88
N PRO A 322 0.92 -17.67 10.99
CA PRO A 322 -0.07 -17.32 9.98
C PRO A 322 -0.28 -15.82 9.78
N ILE A 323 -0.82 -15.49 8.62
CA ILE A 323 -1.33 -14.17 8.27
C ILE A 323 -2.81 -14.13 8.60
N PHE A 324 -3.20 -13.27 9.54
CA PHE A 324 -4.56 -13.18 10.05
C PHE A 324 -5.33 -12.02 9.44
N ILE A 325 -6.58 -12.27 9.03
CA ILE A 325 -7.58 -11.20 8.90
C ILE A 325 -8.21 -10.97 10.27
N ASP A 326 -8.18 -9.71 10.71
CA ASP A 326 -8.75 -9.26 11.97
C ASP A 326 -10.12 -8.62 11.67
N THR A 327 -11.19 -9.35 12.01
CA THR A 327 -12.58 -8.93 11.80
C THR A 327 -13.24 -8.56 13.12
N GLU A 328 -13.42 -7.26 13.33
CA GLU A 328 -14.03 -6.66 14.52
C GLU A 328 -14.88 -5.44 14.14
N GLY A 329 -15.59 -4.89 15.12
CA GLY A 329 -16.35 -3.67 14.92
C GLY A 329 -15.44 -2.43 14.83
N ALA A 330 -15.96 -1.38 14.21
CA ALA A 330 -15.33 -0.06 14.12
C ALA A 330 -16.15 1.03 14.85
N GLY A 331 -16.87 0.65 15.91
CA GLY A 331 -17.62 1.59 16.76
C GLY A 331 -19.03 1.93 16.25
N GLY A 332 -19.58 1.15 15.31
CA GLY A 332 -20.94 1.26 14.79
C GLY A 332 -21.10 2.13 13.54
N ASN A 333 -20.03 2.77 13.07
CA ASN A 333 -20.01 3.63 11.90
C ASN A 333 -19.02 3.18 10.81
N GLY A 334 -18.28 2.10 11.04
CA GLY A 334 -17.38 1.53 10.05
C GLY A 334 -18.15 0.95 8.85
N ARG A 335 -17.52 0.94 7.68
CA ARG A 335 -18.11 0.38 6.45
C ARG A 335 -18.52 -1.09 6.61
N ALA A 336 -17.78 -1.85 7.41
CA ALA A 336 -18.04 -3.28 7.63
C ALA A 336 -18.98 -3.60 8.82
N ASP A 337 -19.36 -2.60 9.64
CA ASP A 337 -20.11 -2.82 10.89
C ASP A 337 -21.51 -3.39 10.65
N LYS A 338 -22.12 -3.08 9.50
CA LYS A 338 -23.50 -3.47 9.15
C LYS A 338 -23.60 -4.68 8.24
N LEU A 339 -22.47 -5.32 7.92
CA LEU A 339 -22.48 -6.53 7.10
C LEU A 339 -23.19 -7.67 7.82
N ASP A 340 -23.97 -8.44 7.08
CA ASP A 340 -24.49 -9.72 7.56
C ASP A 340 -23.36 -10.77 7.71
N ALA A 341 -23.69 -11.88 8.38
CA ALA A 341 -22.73 -12.94 8.65
C ALA A 341 -22.26 -13.67 7.39
N ASP A 342 -23.11 -13.79 6.37
CA ASP A 342 -22.76 -14.44 5.11
C ASP A 342 -21.68 -13.63 4.37
N THR A 343 -21.92 -12.34 4.17
CA THR A 343 -20.99 -11.41 3.49
C THR A 343 -19.67 -11.32 4.23
N ARG A 344 -19.71 -11.17 5.56
CA ARG A 344 -18.51 -11.12 6.39
C ARG A 344 -17.69 -12.41 6.31
N THR A 345 -18.37 -13.56 6.27
CA THR A 345 -17.68 -14.85 6.12
C THR A 345 -17.02 -14.97 4.75
N LEU A 346 -17.67 -14.50 3.67
CA LEU A 346 -17.08 -14.48 2.33
C LEU A 346 -15.84 -13.57 2.26
N VAL A 347 -15.87 -12.40 2.91
CA VAL A 347 -14.70 -11.52 3.06
C VAL A 347 -13.54 -12.27 3.72
N CYS A 348 -13.79 -12.94 4.86
CA CYS A 348 -12.77 -13.71 5.56
C CYS A 348 -12.21 -14.85 4.69
N GLU A 349 -13.09 -15.61 4.03
CA GLU A 349 -12.69 -16.70 3.15
C GLU A 349 -11.83 -16.18 1.97
N ALA A 350 -12.25 -15.08 1.33
CA ALA A 350 -11.54 -14.49 0.20
C ALA A 350 -10.13 -14.04 0.57
N PHE A 351 -9.97 -13.37 1.72
CA PHE A 351 -8.67 -13.01 2.24
C PHE A 351 -7.81 -14.26 2.48
N CYS A 352 -8.32 -15.23 3.24
CA CYS A 352 -7.55 -16.42 3.61
C CYS A 352 -7.13 -17.24 2.38
N ARG A 353 -8.02 -17.43 1.40
CA ARG A 353 -7.69 -18.13 0.16
C ARG A 353 -6.63 -17.43 -0.66
N THR A 354 -6.65 -16.10 -0.68
CA THR A 354 -5.64 -15.30 -1.40
C THR A 354 -4.26 -15.47 -0.77
N ILE A 355 -4.19 -15.48 0.56
CA ILE A 355 -2.96 -15.75 1.33
C ILE A 355 -2.45 -17.18 1.09
N GLU A 356 -3.32 -18.19 1.18
CA GLU A 356 -2.93 -19.59 0.96
C GLU A 356 -2.46 -19.86 -0.47
N ASN A 357 -3.11 -19.24 -1.46
CA ASN A 357 -2.69 -19.34 -2.86
C ASN A 357 -1.33 -18.69 -3.12
N ALA A 358 -0.93 -17.74 -2.28
CA ALA A 358 0.43 -17.16 -2.28
C ALA A 358 1.45 -17.99 -1.49
N GLY A 359 1.03 -19.10 -0.86
CA GLY A 359 1.91 -20.06 -0.18
C GLY A 359 2.10 -19.82 1.32
N TYR A 360 1.30 -18.96 1.94
CA TYR A 360 1.36 -18.67 3.39
C TYR A 360 0.20 -19.35 4.15
N GLU A 361 0.40 -19.65 5.42
CA GLU A 361 -0.71 -20.05 6.29
C GLU A 361 -1.61 -18.84 6.57
N ALA A 362 -2.93 -19.03 6.50
CA ALA A 362 -3.91 -17.99 6.76
C ALA A 362 -4.74 -18.28 8.02
N GLY A 363 -5.26 -17.23 8.64
CA GLY A 363 -6.17 -17.36 9.76
C GLY A 363 -7.17 -16.21 9.87
N VAL A 364 -8.16 -16.40 10.72
CA VAL A 364 -9.18 -15.41 11.06
C VAL A 364 -9.07 -15.14 12.55
N TYR A 365 -8.94 -13.87 12.91
CA TYR A 365 -9.07 -13.40 14.29
C TYR A 365 -10.45 -12.77 14.49
N ALA A 366 -11.10 -13.14 15.59
CA ALA A 366 -12.32 -12.50 16.06
C ALA A 366 -12.54 -12.76 17.56
N SER A 367 -13.40 -11.96 18.17
CA SER A 367 -13.88 -12.22 19.53
C SER A 367 -14.88 -13.39 19.58
N ARG A 368 -15.05 -14.00 20.77
CA ARG A 368 -16.04 -15.07 20.98
C ARG A 368 -17.45 -14.68 20.52
N ASN A 369 -17.89 -13.46 20.80
CA ASN A 369 -19.19 -12.96 20.38
C ASN A 369 -19.32 -12.99 18.85
N TRP A 370 -18.29 -12.52 18.15
CA TRP A 370 -18.26 -12.46 16.69
C TRP A 370 -18.28 -13.85 16.06
N TYR A 371 -17.52 -14.81 16.59
CA TYR A 371 -17.59 -16.19 16.10
C TYR A 371 -18.97 -16.83 16.29
N ASN A 372 -19.70 -16.48 17.36
CA ASN A 372 -21.01 -17.08 17.61
C ASN A 372 -22.15 -16.41 16.83
N ASN A 373 -22.01 -15.12 16.50
CA ASN A 373 -23.14 -14.30 16.05
C ASN A 373 -22.92 -13.58 14.70
N ASN A 374 -21.67 -13.44 14.24
CA ASN A 374 -21.32 -12.59 13.10
C ASN A 374 -20.59 -13.35 11.98
N LEU A 375 -20.26 -14.62 12.19
CA LEU A 375 -19.50 -15.47 11.24
C LEU A 375 -20.10 -16.86 11.16
N HIS A 376 -20.00 -17.47 9.97
CA HIS A 376 -20.26 -18.88 9.72
C HIS A 376 -18.95 -19.67 9.89
N VAL A 377 -18.56 -19.93 11.14
CA VAL A 377 -17.25 -20.50 11.48
C VAL A 377 -17.01 -21.86 10.82
N GLU A 378 -18.06 -22.64 10.59
CA GLU A 378 -17.98 -23.93 9.90
C GLU A 378 -17.38 -23.83 8.49
N LYS A 379 -17.43 -22.66 7.86
CA LYS A 379 -16.78 -22.39 6.56
C LYS A 379 -15.31 -21.99 6.68
N LEU A 380 -14.85 -21.67 7.89
CA LEU A 380 -13.52 -21.12 8.19
C LEU A 380 -12.62 -22.09 8.98
N GLU A 381 -13.12 -23.26 9.42
CA GLU A 381 -12.38 -24.22 10.25
C GLU A 381 -11.12 -24.81 9.59
N ASN A 382 -10.99 -24.68 8.27
CA ASN A 382 -9.78 -25.08 7.56
C ASN A 382 -8.60 -24.11 7.76
N TYR A 383 -8.89 -22.88 8.21
CA TYR A 383 -7.88 -21.87 8.52
C TYR A 383 -7.53 -21.86 10.01
N TYR A 384 -6.49 -21.10 10.38
CA TYR A 384 -6.18 -20.88 11.78
C TYR A 384 -7.24 -19.97 12.41
N ILE A 385 -7.86 -20.44 13.50
CA ILE A 385 -8.78 -19.62 14.29
C ILE A 385 -8.03 -19.02 15.47
N TRP A 386 -7.98 -17.69 15.52
CA TRP A 386 -7.39 -16.90 16.60
C TRP A 386 -8.49 -16.24 17.43
N LEU A 387 -8.80 -16.86 18.57
CA LEU A 387 -9.89 -16.48 19.45
C LEU A 387 -9.49 -15.38 20.42
N ALA A 388 -10.22 -14.26 20.43
CA ALA A 388 -10.19 -13.33 21.56
C ALA A 388 -11.30 -13.65 22.59
N GLU A 389 -10.87 -14.04 23.79
CA GLU A 389 -11.76 -14.23 24.95
C GLU A 389 -10.98 -13.96 26.25
N TYR A 390 -11.19 -12.78 26.85
CA TYR A 390 -10.41 -12.30 28.01
C TYR A 390 -10.89 -12.90 29.33
N ARG A 391 -10.50 -14.15 29.58
CA ARG A 391 -10.92 -14.95 30.74
C ARG A 391 -9.81 -15.92 31.14
N SER A 392 -9.92 -16.55 32.30
CA SER A 392 -8.95 -17.58 32.74
C SER A 392 -9.11 -18.92 32.00
N VAL A 393 -10.31 -19.23 31.51
CA VAL A 393 -10.65 -20.42 30.72
C VAL A 393 -11.70 -20.03 29.68
N PRO A 394 -11.48 -20.24 28.37
CA PRO A 394 -12.46 -19.94 27.32
C PRO A 394 -13.79 -20.68 27.52
N LEU A 395 -14.93 -20.04 27.22
CA LEU A 395 -16.20 -20.75 27.05
C LEU A 395 -16.46 -21.14 25.60
N TYR A 396 -15.70 -20.59 24.65
CA TYR A 396 -15.86 -20.95 23.25
C TYR A 396 -15.71 -22.46 23.07
N GLN A 397 -16.70 -23.08 22.40
CA GLN A 397 -16.76 -24.53 22.19
C GLN A 397 -16.25 -24.95 20.81
N GLY A 398 -16.01 -23.99 19.92
CA GLY A 398 -15.49 -24.23 18.57
C GLY A 398 -13.98 -24.47 18.56
N TYR A 399 -13.47 -24.80 17.38
CA TYR A 399 -12.05 -24.97 17.13
C TYR A 399 -11.29 -23.65 17.23
N TYR A 400 -10.13 -23.65 17.87
CA TYR A 400 -9.16 -22.55 17.83
C TYR A 400 -7.73 -23.09 17.94
N ARG A 401 -6.80 -22.39 17.30
CA ARG A 401 -5.35 -22.67 17.33
C ARG A 401 -4.57 -21.64 18.10
N MET A 402 -5.10 -20.42 18.18
CA MET A 402 -4.53 -19.35 18.98
C MET A 402 -5.61 -18.75 19.87
N TRP A 403 -5.23 -18.34 21.08
CA TRP A 403 -6.12 -17.69 22.03
C TRP A 403 -5.46 -16.42 22.57
N GLN A 404 -6.07 -15.27 22.30
CA GLN A 404 -5.79 -14.01 22.97
C GLN A 404 -6.55 -13.98 24.29
N TYR A 405 -5.81 -14.18 25.38
CA TYR A 405 -6.38 -14.36 26.72
C TYR A 405 -6.40 -13.09 27.55
N SER A 406 -5.68 -12.04 27.13
CA SER A 406 -5.71 -10.74 27.80
C SER A 406 -5.30 -9.61 26.87
N SER A 407 -5.85 -8.42 27.12
CA SER A 407 -5.43 -7.15 26.52
C SER A 407 -4.75 -6.19 27.49
N LYS A 408 -4.38 -6.72 28.66
CA LYS A 408 -3.81 -5.96 29.80
C LYS A 408 -2.50 -6.56 30.28
N GLY A 409 -1.82 -7.30 29.39
CA GLY A 409 -0.52 -7.88 29.67
C GLY A 409 0.54 -6.82 29.96
N ARG A 410 1.59 -7.22 30.68
CA ARG A 410 2.78 -6.38 30.90
C ARG A 410 4.02 -7.20 30.60
N ILE A 411 4.83 -6.73 29.65
CA ILE A 411 6.08 -7.35 29.25
C ILE A 411 7.21 -6.31 29.37
N ASP A 412 8.33 -6.71 29.95
CA ASP A 412 9.51 -5.84 29.98
C ASP A 412 9.99 -5.57 28.55
N GLY A 413 10.22 -4.29 28.24
CA GLY A 413 10.51 -3.81 26.90
C GLY A 413 9.34 -3.22 26.12
N ILE A 414 8.11 -3.28 26.66
CA ILE A 414 6.93 -2.62 26.08
C ILE A 414 6.32 -1.67 27.12
N GLU A 415 6.10 -0.42 26.75
CA GLU A 415 5.41 0.53 27.60
C GLU A 415 3.89 0.37 27.52
N GLY A 416 3.24 0.27 28.68
CA GLY A 416 1.77 0.16 28.76
C GLY A 416 1.29 -1.29 28.74
N ASN A 417 0.10 -1.49 28.16
CA ASN A 417 -0.51 -2.81 28.04
C ASN A 417 -0.07 -3.47 26.72
N VAL A 418 0.05 -4.79 26.73
CA VAL A 418 0.25 -5.61 25.55
C VAL A 418 -0.75 -6.76 25.53
N ASP A 419 -1.18 -7.11 24.33
CA ASP A 419 -2.13 -8.19 24.09
C ASP A 419 -1.37 -9.53 24.11
N MET A 420 -1.93 -10.53 24.83
CA MET A 420 -1.23 -11.74 25.23
C MET A 420 -1.88 -12.99 24.64
N ASN A 421 -1.07 -13.82 24.02
CA ASN A 421 -1.53 -14.95 23.22
C ASN A 421 -0.90 -16.27 23.64
N ILE A 422 -1.64 -17.33 23.40
CA ILE A 422 -1.12 -18.70 23.39
C ILE A 422 -1.46 -19.36 22.07
N MET A 423 -0.45 -19.96 21.46
CA MET A 423 -0.57 -20.84 20.30
C MET A 423 -0.51 -22.30 20.73
N TYR A 424 -1.39 -23.13 20.19
CA TYR A 424 -1.46 -24.58 20.43
C TYR A 424 -0.91 -25.35 19.22
N GLU A 425 0.12 -26.19 19.42
CA GLU A 425 0.74 -27.00 18.34
C GLU A 425 0.04 -28.34 18.06
#